data_AF-A0A9X2KNS3-F1
#
_entry.id   AF-A0A9X2KNS3-F1
#
_cell.length_a   1.000
_cell.length_b   1.000
_cell.length_c   1.000
_cell.angle_alpha   90.00
_cell.angle_beta   90.00
_cell.angle_gamma   90.00
#
_symmetry.space_group_name_H-M   'P 1'
#
loop_
_entity.id
_entity.type
_entity.pdbx_description
1 polymer ?
#
loop_
_entity_poly.entity_id
_entity_poly.type
_entity_poly.pdbx_seq_one_letter_code
_entity_poly.pdbx_strand_id
1 'polypeptide(L)'
;MNDMTGSFAGDAAVAANFHLLQDVDVKLTVEIGSTTLTLRELLALGESSVIELDRQADELLDVFVNGTLIGRGEVVTVGDKFGVRMTELVAPEKRG
;
A
#
# COMPACT_ATOMS: atom_id res chain seq x y z
N MET A 1 35.83 -32.20 -7.20
CA MET A 1 36.62 -30.95 -7.22
C MET A 1 35.67 -29.78 -7.51
N ASN A 2 35.65 -28.86 -6.56
CA ASN A 2 34.98 -27.55 -6.38
C ASN A 2 34.07 -26.92 -7.46
N ASP A 3 32.88 -26.57 -6.97
CA ASP A 3 32.10 -25.34 -7.13
C ASP A 3 32.68 -24.24 -8.03
N MET A 4 31.97 -23.95 -9.12
CA MET A 4 32.01 -22.66 -9.82
C MET A 4 30.83 -21.79 -9.36
N THR A 5 30.90 -21.22 -8.17
CA THR A 5 30.04 -20.10 -7.76
C THR A 5 30.76 -18.80 -8.06
N GLY A 6 30.67 -18.35 -9.32
CA GLY A 6 31.11 -17.02 -9.73
C GLY A 6 30.12 -15.97 -9.23
N SER A 7 30.37 -15.41 -8.04
CA SER A 7 29.75 -14.16 -7.61
C SER A 7 30.31 -13.03 -8.49
N PHE A 8 29.49 -12.47 -9.38
CA PHE A 8 29.89 -11.33 -10.19
C PHE A 8 29.96 -10.07 -9.33
N ALA A 9 31.04 -9.29 -9.44
CA ALA A 9 31.23 -8.02 -8.70
C ALA A 9 30.09 -6.99 -8.95
N GLY A 10 29.31 -7.15 -10.02
CA GLY A 10 28.12 -6.34 -10.31
C GLY A 10 26.98 -6.57 -9.33
N ASP A 11 26.74 -7.80 -8.85
CA ASP A 11 25.65 -8.10 -7.93
C ASP A 11 25.90 -7.48 -6.54
N ALA A 12 27.15 -7.47 -6.09
CA ALA A 12 27.54 -6.84 -4.83
C ALA A 12 27.36 -5.31 -4.86
N ALA A 13 27.65 -4.67 -5.99
CA ALA A 13 27.47 -3.23 -6.16
C ALA A 13 25.98 -2.83 -6.24
N VAL A 14 25.16 -3.63 -6.90
CA VAL A 14 23.69 -3.43 -6.94
C VAL A 14 23.07 -3.63 -5.56
N ALA A 15 23.49 -4.67 -4.82
CA ALA A 15 23.04 -4.91 -3.45
C ALA A 15 23.44 -3.76 -2.50
N ALA A 16 24.66 -3.22 -2.65
CA ALA A 16 25.12 -2.07 -1.88
C ALA A 16 24.32 -0.79 -2.20
N ASN A 17 23.97 -0.56 -3.46
CA ASN A 17 23.10 0.56 -3.85
C ASN A 17 21.68 0.38 -3.29
N PHE A 18 21.16 -0.85 -3.23
CA PHE A 18 19.86 -1.13 -2.62
C PHE A 18 19.85 -0.85 -1.11
N HIS A 19 20.98 -1.04 -0.42
CA HIS A 19 21.12 -0.69 0.99
C HIS A 19 20.95 0.82 1.23
N LEU A 20 21.48 1.66 0.34
CA LEU A 20 21.31 3.12 0.41
C LEU A 20 19.85 3.58 0.21
N LEU A 21 19.02 2.77 -0.45
CA LEU A 21 17.60 3.08 -0.70
C LEU A 21 16.67 2.61 0.43
N GLN A 22 17.18 1.87 1.42
CA GLN A 22 16.37 1.36 2.55
C GLN A 22 15.88 2.49 3.48
N ASP A 23 16.61 3.60 3.52
CA ASP A 23 16.31 4.75 4.39
C ASP A 23 15.40 5.80 3.72
N VAL A 24 14.82 5.49 2.56
CA VAL A 24 13.94 6.41 1.84
C VAL A 24 12.53 6.36 2.41
N ASP A 25 12.04 7.52 2.86
CA ASP A 25 10.66 7.66 3.32
C ASP A 25 9.65 7.47 2.18
N VAL A 26 8.61 6.68 2.43
CA VAL A 26 7.49 6.48 1.51
C VAL A 26 6.15 6.73 2.19
N LYS A 27 5.17 7.23 1.42
CA LYS A 27 3.82 7.43 1.94
C LYS A 27 3.00 6.16 1.75
N LEU A 28 2.58 5.58 2.87
CA LEU A 28 1.59 4.52 2.90
C LEU A 28 0.19 5.11 3.14
N THR A 29 -0.77 4.75 2.28
CA THR A 29 -2.17 5.13 2.39
C THR A 29 -3.01 3.88 2.54
N VAL A 30 -3.98 3.89 3.45
CA VAL A 30 -4.99 2.84 3.60
C VAL A 30 -6.33 3.44 3.20
N GLU A 31 -7.03 2.80 2.27
CA GLU A 31 -8.31 3.28 1.77
C GLU A 31 -9.47 2.43 2.28
N ILE A 32 -10.42 3.07 2.94
CA ILE A 32 -11.67 2.45 3.39
C ILE A 32 -12.57 2.13 2.19
N GLY A 33 -12.57 2.99 1.18
CA GLY A 33 -13.40 2.88 -0.01
C GLY A 33 -13.37 4.19 -0.80
N SER A 34 -13.90 4.15 -2.02
CA SER A 34 -13.99 5.32 -2.89
C SER A 34 -15.41 5.48 -3.44
N THR A 35 -15.72 6.61 -4.06
CA THR A 35 -16.95 6.72 -4.84
C THR A 35 -16.78 7.83 -5.86
N THR A 36 -17.58 7.79 -6.92
CA THR A 36 -17.61 8.84 -7.94
C THR A 36 -18.84 9.71 -7.72
N LEU A 37 -18.62 11.01 -7.57
CA LEU A 37 -19.68 12.01 -7.49
C LEU A 37 -19.60 12.94 -8.71
N THR A 38 -20.74 13.36 -9.22
CA THR A 38 -20.82 14.50 -10.13
C THR A 38 -20.43 15.78 -9.39
N LEU A 39 -19.95 16.79 -10.12
CA LEU A 39 -19.62 18.10 -9.54
C LEU A 39 -20.82 18.71 -8.78
N ARG A 40 -22.04 18.47 -9.24
CA ARG A 40 -23.27 18.95 -8.59
C ARG A 40 -23.46 18.30 -7.22
N GLU A 41 -23.30 16.97 -7.13
CA GLU A 41 -23.42 16.24 -5.87
C GLU A 41 -22.36 16.67 -4.86
N LEU A 42 -21.11 16.84 -5.33
CA LEU A 42 -20.00 17.33 -4.49
C LEU A 42 -20.31 18.70 -3.88
N LEU A 43 -20.82 19.65 -4.68
CA LEU A 43 -21.15 21.00 -4.21
C LEU A 43 -22.40 21.03 -3.31
N ALA A 44 -23.23 19.99 -3.33
CA ALA A 44 -24.40 19.86 -2.48
C ALA A 44 -24.09 19.22 -1.11
N LEU A 45 -22.86 18.72 -0.90
CA LEU A 45 -22.45 18.20 0.39
C LEU A 45 -22.45 19.31 1.45
N GLY A 46 -22.98 18.97 2.62
CA GLY A 46 -23.03 19.85 3.78
C GLY A 46 -22.66 19.11 5.06
N GLU A 47 -22.77 19.81 6.18
CA GLU A 47 -22.62 19.18 7.49
C GLU A 47 -23.62 18.02 7.62
N SER A 48 -23.13 16.91 8.16
CA SER A 48 -23.91 15.67 8.35
C SER A 48 -24.33 14.93 7.07
N SER A 49 -23.84 15.31 5.88
CA SER A 49 -24.01 14.49 4.68
C SER A 49 -23.32 13.13 4.86
N VAL A 50 -24.02 12.05 4.51
CA VAL A 50 -23.49 10.69 4.47
C VAL A 50 -23.21 10.32 3.02
N ILE A 51 -22.00 9.84 2.74
CA ILE A 51 -21.55 9.44 1.41
C ILE A 51 -21.39 7.93 1.41
N GLU A 52 -22.09 7.26 0.51
CA GLU A 52 -21.94 5.83 0.29
C GLU A 52 -20.68 5.56 -0.54
N LEU A 53 -19.88 4.58 -0.11
CA LEU A 53 -18.66 4.14 -0.78
C LEU A 53 -18.91 2.86 -1.57
N ASP A 54 -18.05 2.61 -2.55
CA ASP A 54 -18.08 1.46 -3.45
C ASP A 54 -17.63 0.12 -2.84
N ARG A 55 -17.44 0.07 -1.51
CA ARG A 55 -16.91 -1.09 -0.79
C ARG A 55 -17.89 -1.58 0.28
N GLN A 56 -18.05 -2.89 0.38
CA GLN A 56 -18.78 -3.51 1.49
C GLN A 56 -17.98 -3.47 2.80
N ALA A 57 -18.68 -3.40 3.94
CA ALA A 57 -18.06 -3.21 5.25
C ALA A 57 -17.21 -4.40 5.73
N ASP A 58 -17.38 -5.58 5.14
CA ASP A 58 -16.68 -6.82 5.46
C ASP A 58 -15.49 -7.10 4.53
N GLU A 59 -15.27 -6.26 3.53
CA GLU A 59 -14.14 -6.40 2.61
C GLU A 59 -12.85 -5.86 3.23
N LEU A 60 -11.73 -6.50 2.87
CA LEU A 60 -10.39 -6.02 3.25
C LEU A 60 -10.14 -4.64 2.66
N LEU A 61 -9.41 -3.78 3.39
CA LEU A 61 -9.01 -2.46 2.94
C LEU A 61 -7.80 -2.53 2.01
N ASP A 62 -7.78 -1.67 1.00
CA ASP A 62 -6.64 -1.56 0.10
C ASP A 62 -5.52 -0.73 0.74
N VAL A 63 -4.29 -1.19 0.54
CA VAL A 63 -3.09 -0.52 1.05
C VAL A 63 -2.22 -0.12 -0.13
N PHE A 64 -1.94 1.18 -0.22
CA PHE A 64 -1.17 1.79 -1.28
C PHE A 64 0.15 2.34 -0.75
N VAL A 65 1.18 2.30 -1.59
CA VAL A 65 2.42 3.05 -1.39
C VAL A 65 2.60 3.97 -2.58
N ASN A 66 2.64 5.28 -2.34
CA ASN A 66 2.73 6.30 -3.39
C ASN A 66 1.71 6.11 -4.54
N GLY A 67 0.50 5.62 -4.22
CA GLY A 67 -0.57 5.37 -5.20
C GLY A 67 -0.54 3.99 -5.87
N THR A 68 0.48 3.16 -5.62
CA THR A 68 0.55 1.78 -6.12
C THR A 68 -0.03 0.82 -5.09
N LEU A 69 -1.00 -0.01 -5.50
CA LEU A 69 -1.57 -1.05 -4.65
C LEU A 69 -0.49 -2.08 -4.27
N ILE A 70 -0.22 -2.24 -2.97
CA ILE A 70 0.77 -3.19 -2.47
C ILE A 70 0.14 -4.42 -1.81
N GLY A 71 -1.13 -4.35 -1.45
CA GLY A 71 -1.81 -5.42 -0.73
C GLY A 71 -3.13 -4.99 -0.13
N ARG A 72 -3.69 -5.88 0.71
CA ARG A 72 -4.94 -5.67 1.42
C ARG A 72 -4.80 -6.05 2.88
N GLY A 73 -5.60 -5.43 3.74
CA GLY A 73 -5.56 -5.70 5.18
C GLY A 73 -6.83 -5.32 5.92
N GLU A 74 -6.88 -5.74 7.17
CA GLU A 74 -7.98 -5.42 8.09
C GLU A 74 -7.55 -4.31 9.07
N VAL A 75 -8.49 -3.44 9.44
CA VAL A 75 -8.26 -2.43 10.47
C VAL A 75 -8.20 -3.10 11.82
N VAL A 76 -7.15 -2.81 12.57
CA VAL A 76 -6.97 -3.28 13.95
C VAL A 76 -6.72 -2.09 14.85
N THR A 77 -6.89 -2.27 16.16
CA THR A 77 -6.49 -1.27 17.15
C THR A 77 -5.15 -1.67 17.75
N VAL A 78 -4.21 -0.72 17.78
CA VAL A 78 -2.91 -0.88 18.44
C VAL A 78 -2.82 0.19 19.54
N GLY A 79 -3.11 -0.23 20.77
CA GLY A 79 -3.27 0.71 21.89
C GLY A 79 -4.54 1.54 21.72
N ASP A 80 -4.37 2.84 21.52
CA ASP A 80 -5.43 3.83 21.27
C ASP A 80 -5.46 4.31 19.80
N LYS A 81 -4.65 3.69 18.93
CA LYS A 81 -4.50 4.09 17.52
C LYS A 81 -5.06 3.03 16.59
N PHE A 82 -5.45 3.47 15.39
CA PHE A 82 -5.69 2.58 14.27
C PHE A 82 -4.37 1.97 13.79
N GLY A 83 -4.43 0.70 13.40
CA GLY A 83 -3.40 -0.01 12.65
C GLY A 83 -4.05 -0.82 11.54
N VAL A 84 -3.21 -1.39 10.68
CA VAL A 84 -3.65 -2.33 9.63
C VAL A 84 -2.85 -3.60 9.76
N ARG A 85 -3.55 -4.73 9.80
CA ARG A 85 -2.94 -6.05 9.67
C ARG A 85 -3.02 -6.47 8.20
N MET A 86 -1.86 -6.66 7.57
CA MET A 86 -1.80 -7.13 6.18
C MET A 86 -2.31 -8.57 6.09
N THR A 87 -3.27 -8.80 5.20
CA THR A 87 -3.85 -10.12 4.91
C THR A 87 -3.34 -10.65 3.57
N GLU A 88 -3.18 -9.76 2.58
CA GLU A 88 -2.71 -10.10 1.24
C GLU A 88 -1.62 -9.13 0.80
N LEU A 89 -0.62 -9.63 0.07
CA LEU A 89 0.44 -8.82 -0.54
C LEU A 89 0.48 -9.09 -2.04
N VAL A 90 0.51 -8.01 -2.82
CA VAL A 90 0.77 -8.08 -4.25
C VAL A 90 2.25 -8.40 -4.44
N ALA A 91 2.56 -9.38 -5.30
CA ALA A 91 3.93 -9.81 -5.59
C ALA A 91 4.80 -8.61 -6.03
N PRO A 92 6.06 -8.49 -5.55
CA PRO A 92 6.93 -7.35 -5.87
C PRO A 92 7.12 -7.11 -7.36
N GLU A 93 7.21 -8.19 -8.15
CA GLU A 93 7.39 -8.15 -9.62
C GLU A 93 6.18 -7.59 -10.38
N LYS A 94 5.05 -7.38 -9.69
CA LYS A 94 3.82 -6.81 -10.25
C LYS A 94 3.52 -5.41 -9.73
N ARG A 95 4.43 -4.83 -8.94
CA ARG A 95 4.30 -3.47 -8.39
C ARG A 95 4.95 -2.49 -9.36
N GLY A 96 4.26 -2.19 -10.46
CA GLY A 96 4.72 -1.23 -11.48
C GLY A 96 5.54 -1.86 -12.60
#